data_AF-A0A345YA67-F1
#
_entry.id   AF-A0A345YA67-F1
#
_cell.length_a   1.000
_cell.length_b   1.000
_cell.length_c   1.000
_cell.angle_alpha   90.00
_cell.angle_beta   90.00
_cell.angle_gamma   90.00
#
_symmetry.space_group_name_H-M   'P 1'
#
loop_
_entity.id
_entity.type
_entity.pdbx_description
1 polymer ?
#
loop_
_entity_poly.entity_id
_entity_poly.type
_entity_poly.pdbx_seq_one_letter_code
_entity_poly.pdbx_strand_id
1 'polypeptide(L)'
;MMDLAAGWSLAGVAASAFLSATIVPGNSEIALTAFLYKWPDWLWPALFIATVANSVGSATSLWLGRLAPRKELSPRVVRGFDRFGPAALVAAWVPFVGDALPLAAGWLRLPVLPCLAWICVGKFLRYAAIGLAMRFV
;
A
#
# COMPACT_ATOMS: atom_id res chain seq x y z
N MET A 1 -10.23 -7.38 -27.92
CA MET A 1 -8.88 -6.76 -28.06
C MET A 1 -8.62 -5.69 -27.00
N MET A 2 -9.57 -4.79 -26.75
CA MET A 2 -9.48 -3.80 -25.65
C MET A 2 -9.35 -4.44 -24.26
N ASP A 3 -10.09 -5.50 -23.94
CA ASP A 3 -10.04 -6.14 -22.61
C ASP A 3 -8.70 -6.83 -22.34
N LEU A 4 -8.04 -7.34 -23.40
CA LEU A 4 -6.70 -7.92 -23.28
C LEU A 4 -5.66 -6.85 -22.95
N ALA A 5 -5.75 -5.68 -23.60
CA ALA A 5 -4.88 -4.54 -23.33
C ALA A 5 -5.09 -3.95 -21.93
N ALA A 6 -6.35 -3.90 -21.48
CA ALA A 6 -6.70 -3.52 -20.11
C ALA A 6 -6.12 -4.54 -19.10
N GLY A 7 -6.24 -5.85 -19.37
CA GLY A 7 -5.65 -6.89 -18.54
C GLY A 7 -4.12 -6.78 -18.36
N TRP A 8 -3.38 -6.58 -19.45
CA TRP A 8 -1.92 -6.36 -19.36
C TRP A 8 -1.56 -5.07 -18.62
N SER A 9 -2.32 -4.01 -18.83
CA SER A 9 -2.10 -2.73 -18.14
C SER A 9 -2.43 -2.83 -16.65
N LEU A 10 -3.44 -3.63 -16.29
CA LEU A 10 -3.82 -3.95 -14.91
C LEU A 10 -2.71 -4.71 -14.17
N ALA A 11 -2.00 -5.62 -14.86
CA ALA A 11 -0.79 -6.25 -14.33
C ALA A 11 0.33 -5.23 -14.08
N GLY A 12 0.47 -4.22 -14.94
CA GLY A 12 1.37 -3.08 -14.73
C GLY A 12 1.03 -2.27 -13.47
N VAL A 13 -0.26 -2.01 -13.23
CA VAL A 13 -0.74 -1.37 -11.99
C VAL A 13 -0.40 -2.23 -10.77
N ALA A 14 -0.63 -3.55 -10.84
CA ALA A 14 -0.29 -4.47 -9.76
C ALA A 14 1.21 -4.48 -9.46
N ALA A 15 2.05 -4.56 -10.49
CA ALA A 15 3.51 -4.53 -10.34
C ALA A 15 3.98 -3.21 -9.71
N SER A 16 3.46 -2.07 -10.19
CA SER A 16 3.75 -0.76 -9.62
C SER A 16 3.33 -0.65 -8.15
N ALA A 17 2.10 -1.11 -7.83
CA ALA A 17 1.56 -1.13 -6.48
C ALA A 17 2.38 -2.00 -5.52
N PHE A 18 2.80 -3.19 -5.96
CA PHE A 18 3.66 -4.08 -5.17
C PHE A 18 5.04 -3.47 -4.91
N LEU A 19 5.72 -2.99 -5.96
CA LEU A 19 7.09 -2.45 -5.86
C LEU A 19 7.15 -1.18 -5.01
N SER A 20 6.16 -0.29 -5.18
CA SER A 20 5.96 0.93 -4.39
C SER A 20 5.93 0.64 -2.89
N ALA A 21 5.30 -0.46 -2.48
CA ALA A 21 5.13 -0.83 -1.08
C ALA A 21 6.32 -1.60 -0.48
N THR A 22 7.20 -2.15 -1.32
CA THR A 22 8.19 -3.13 -0.88
C THR A 22 9.56 -2.53 -0.56
N ILE A 23 9.96 -1.40 -1.16
CA ILE A 23 11.19 -0.60 -0.86
C ILE A 23 11.45 0.43 -1.98
N VAL A 24 10.96 0.19 -3.20
CA VAL A 24 11.24 1.07 -4.34
C VAL A 24 10.40 2.34 -4.24
N PRO A 25 11.00 3.55 -4.25
CA PRO A 25 10.23 4.77 -4.37
C PRO A 25 9.50 4.75 -5.72
N GLY A 26 8.21 4.50 -5.67
CA GLY A 26 7.35 4.42 -6.84
C GLY A 26 5.97 4.96 -6.49
N ASN A 27 5.42 5.79 -7.36
CA ASN A 27 4.06 6.31 -7.20
C ASN A 27 3.07 5.36 -7.89
N SER A 28 2.62 4.35 -7.16
CA SER A 28 1.53 3.48 -7.62
C SER A 28 0.23 4.25 -7.91
N GLU A 29 0.09 5.47 -7.37
CA GLU A 29 -0.97 6.42 -7.70
C GLU A 29 -0.93 6.83 -9.17
N ILE A 30 0.25 7.12 -9.72
CA ILE A 30 0.39 7.57 -11.11
C ILE A 30 0.00 6.43 -12.05
N ALA A 31 0.40 5.20 -11.72
CA ALA A 31 0.02 4.03 -12.50
C ALA A 31 -1.51 3.83 -12.47
N LEU A 32 -2.13 3.94 -11.29
CA LEU A 32 -3.58 3.80 -11.15
C LEU A 32 -4.34 4.93 -11.87
N THR A 33 -3.94 6.19 -11.70
CA THR A 33 -4.62 7.33 -12.35
C THR A 33 -4.49 7.27 -13.86
N ALA A 34 -3.29 6.95 -14.39
CA ALA A 34 -3.09 6.78 -15.82
C ALA A 34 -3.94 5.63 -16.40
N PHE A 35 -4.09 4.52 -15.65
CA PHE A 35 -4.94 3.42 -16.03
C PHE A 35 -6.43 3.84 -16.07
N LEU A 36 -6.92 4.47 -15.00
CA LEU A 36 -8.32 4.89 -14.89
C LEU A 36 -8.69 6.01 -15.85
N TYR A 37 -7.75 6.89 -16.20
CA TYR A 37 -7.95 7.89 -17.24
C TYR A 37 -8.25 7.24 -18.61
N LYS A 38 -7.62 6.10 -18.91
CA LYS A 38 -7.82 5.37 -20.17
C LYS A 38 -8.99 4.38 -20.11
N TRP A 39 -9.26 3.78 -18.96
CA TRP A 39 -10.31 2.79 -18.75
C TRP A 39 -11.11 3.08 -17.46
N PRO A 40 -11.96 4.12 -17.47
CA PRO A 40 -12.69 4.54 -16.26
C PRO A 40 -13.66 3.48 -15.73
N ASP A 41 -14.26 2.67 -16.61
CA ASP A 41 -15.18 1.58 -16.23
C ASP A 41 -14.50 0.45 -15.45
N TRP A 42 -13.16 0.39 -15.47
CA TRP A 42 -12.37 -0.62 -14.79
C TRP A 42 -11.98 -0.23 -13.35
N LEU A 43 -12.68 0.76 -12.77
CA LEU A 43 -12.45 1.25 -11.41
C LEU A 43 -12.31 0.12 -10.38
N TRP A 44 -13.30 -0.77 -10.31
CA TRP A 44 -13.34 -1.81 -9.28
C TRP A 44 -12.23 -2.86 -9.45
N PRO A 45 -12.00 -3.44 -10.65
CA PRO A 45 -10.84 -4.31 -10.89
C PRO A 45 -9.50 -3.66 -10.55
N ALA A 46 -9.30 -2.40 -10.96
CA ALA A 46 -8.07 -1.65 -10.71
C ALA A 46 -7.84 -1.39 -9.22
N LEU A 47 -8.89 -0.99 -8.51
CA LEU A 47 -8.85 -0.75 -7.08
C LEU A 47 -8.57 -2.04 -6.30
N PHE A 48 -9.23 -3.14 -6.67
CA PHE A 48 -9.02 -4.44 -6.05
C PHE A 48 -7.58 -4.92 -6.23
N ILE A 49 -7.07 -4.97 -7.46
CA ILE A 49 -5.73 -5.51 -7.72
C ILE A 49 -4.64 -4.62 -7.11
N ALA A 50 -4.80 -3.29 -7.16
CA ALA A 50 -3.84 -2.37 -6.57
C ALA A 50 -3.81 -2.54 -5.05
N THR A 51 -4.98 -2.67 -4.40
CA THR A 51 -5.08 -2.91 -2.96
C THR A 51 -4.40 -4.22 -2.56
N VAL A 52 -4.69 -5.31 -3.28
CA VAL A 52 -4.08 -6.62 -3.01
C VAL A 52 -2.57 -6.56 -3.19
N ALA A 53 -2.10 -6.09 -4.35
CA ALA A 53 -0.68 -6.04 -4.67
C ALA A 53 0.10 -5.15 -3.68
N ASN A 54 -0.43 -3.98 -3.33
CA ASN A 54 0.20 -3.08 -2.37
C ASN A 54 0.20 -3.65 -0.94
N SER A 55 -0.87 -4.34 -0.54
CA SER A 55 -0.96 -5.01 0.76
C SER A 55 0.05 -6.15 0.86
N VAL A 56 0.24 -6.93 -0.20
CA VAL A 56 1.27 -7.99 -0.27
C VAL A 56 2.68 -7.39 -0.23
N GLY A 57 2.93 -6.29 -0.93
CA GLY A 57 4.21 -5.58 -0.85
C GLY A 57 4.47 -5.05 0.57
N SER A 58 3.46 -4.47 1.22
CA SER A 58 3.54 -4.02 2.62
C SER A 58 3.74 -5.18 3.60
N ALA A 59 3.13 -6.34 3.35
CA ALA A 59 3.36 -7.56 4.13
C ALA A 59 4.80 -8.05 3.97
N THR A 60 5.39 -7.89 2.79
CA THR A 60 6.80 -8.18 2.53
C THR A 60 7.68 -7.23 3.34
N SER A 61 7.41 -5.94 3.34
CA SER A 61 8.10 -4.94 4.18
C SER A 61 7.97 -5.26 5.68
N LEU A 62 6.77 -5.63 6.14
CA LEU A 62 6.53 -6.09 7.52
C LEU A 62 7.40 -7.31 7.86
N TRP A 63 7.47 -8.28 6.96
CA TRP A 63 8.28 -9.48 7.15
C TRP A 63 9.78 -9.16 7.19
N LEU A 64 10.28 -8.35 6.25
CA LEU A 64 11.66 -7.85 6.24
C LEU A 64 12.02 -7.13 7.54
N GLY A 65 11.10 -6.30 8.06
CA GLY A 65 11.28 -5.60 9.34
C GLY A 65 11.45 -6.56 10.51
N ARG A 66 10.71 -7.68 10.53
CA ARG A 66 10.83 -8.70 11.58
C ARG A 66 12.17 -9.44 11.55
N LEU A 67 12.78 -9.57 10.38
CA LEU A 67 14.09 -10.19 10.19
C LEU A 67 15.25 -9.24 10.51
N ALA A 68 15.00 -7.93 10.52
CA ALA A 68 16.02 -6.94 10.81
C ALA A 68 16.59 -7.09 12.24
N PRO A 69 17.90 -6.86 12.44
CA PRO A 69 18.50 -6.81 13.77
C PRO A 69 17.80 -5.76 14.62
N ARG A 70 17.62 -6.00 15.92
CA ARG A 70 17.01 -5.01 16.81
C ARG A 70 17.84 -3.73 16.82
N LYS A 71 17.23 -2.62 16.43
CA LYS A 71 17.79 -1.27 16.52
C LYS A 71 16.72 -0.36 17.09
N GLU A 72 17.15 0.67 17.81
CA GLU A 72 16.24 1.72 18.25
C GLU A 72 15.70 2.48 17.03
N LEU A 73 14.39 2.42 16.86
CA LEU A 73 13.68 3.28 15.91
C LEU A 73 13.56 4.69 16.50
N SER A 74 13.25 5.65 15.64
CA SER A 74 12.97 7.02 16.08
C SER A 74 11.91 7.03 17.19
N PRO A 75 12.09 7.81 18.28
CA PRO A 75 11.11 7.92 19.35
C PRO A 75 9.72 8.35 18.88
N ARG A 76 9.63 9.07 17.74
CA ARG A 76 8.35 9.45 17.13
C ARG A 76 7.59 8.23 16.60
N VAL A 77 8.29 7.31 15.94
CA VAL A 77 7.72 6.08 15.38
C VAL A 77 7.28 5.17 16.52
N VAL A 78 8.14 4.99 17.52
CA VAL A 78 7.83 4.16 18.71
C VAL A 78 6.60 4.68 19.44
N ARG A 79 6.55 5.99 19.78
CA ARG A 79 5.36 6.58 20.43
C ARG A 79 4.07 6.44 19.63
N GLY A 80 4.17 6.50 18.30
CA GLY A 80 3.01 6.26 17.43
C GLY A 80 2.45 4.85 17.60
N PHE A 81 3.33 3.85 17.59
CA PHE A 81 2.95 2.45 17.81
C PHE A 81 2.60 2.13 19.27
N ASP A 82 3.17 2.79 20.27
CA ASP A 82 2.76 2.64 21.67
C ASP A 82 1.33 3.13 21.90
N ARG A 83 0.93 4.22 21.22
CA ARG A 83 -0.40 4.81 21.37
C ARG A 83 -1.48 4.07 20.59
N PHE A 84 -1.19 3.68 19.35
CA PHE A 84 -2.20 3.15 18.42
C PHE A 84 -2.00 1.67 18.07
N GLY A 85 -0.86 1.08 18.45
CA GLY A 85 -0.52 -0.29 18.09
C GLY A 85 -0.58 -0.51 16.57
N PRO A 86 -1.04 -1.68 16.12
CA PRO A 86 -1.23 -1.98 14.70
C PRO A 86 -2.14 -1.00 13.95
N ALA A 87 -3.06 -0.29 14.62
CA ALA A 87 -3.96 0.67 13.96
C ALA A 87 -3.22 1.87 13.35
N ALA A 88 -2.01 2.16 13.84
CA ALA A 88 -1.13 3.15 13.21
C ALA A 88 -0.86 2.84 11.72
N LEU A 89 -0.97 1.58 11.30
CA LEU A 89 -0.76 1.16 9.92
C LEU A 89 -1.85 1.62 8.95
N VAL A 90 -2.99 2.14 9.42
CA VAL A 90 -3.91 2.89 8.53
C VAL A 90 -3.19 4.07 7.90
N ALA A 91 -2.27 4.71 8.63
CA ALA A 91 -1.44 5.80 8.11
C ALA A 91 -0.48 5.34 6.99
N ALA A 92 -0.37 4.04 6.70
CA ALA A 92 0.37 3.51 5.55
C ALA A 92 -0.23 3.94 4.19
N TRP A 93 -1.40 4.58 4.21
CA TRP A 93 -2.01 5.22 3.06
C TRP A 93 -1.36 6.56 2.68
N VAL A 94 -0.64 7.23 3.59
CA VAL A 94 -0.04 8.55 3.33
C VAL A 94 1.14 8.44 2.36
N PRO A 95 1.20 9.27 1.29
CA PRO A 95 2.30 9.26 0.33
C PRO A 95 3.66 9.45 1.01
N PHE A 96 4.72 8.84 0.45
CA PHE A 96 6.13 8.92 0.89
C PHE A 96 6.48 8.29 2.25
N VAL A 97 5.60 8.41 3.25
CA VAL A 97 5.84 7.91 4.62
C VAL A 97 5.22 6.54 4.84
N GLY A 98 4.12 6.25 4.13
CA GLY A 98 3.24 5.14 4.45
C GLY A 98 3.88 3.75 4.33
N ASP A 99 4.78 3.55 3.38
CA ASP A 99 5.40 2.25 3.11
C ASP A 99 6.54 1.90 4.10
N ALA A 100 7.04 2.90 4.85
CA ALA A 100 7.99 2.67 5.94
C ALA A 100 7.32 2.15 7.22
N LEU A 101 6.01 2.40 7.40
CA LEU A 101 5.28 1.98 8.60
C LEU A 101 5.16 0.45 8.74
N PRO A 102 4.82 -0.32 7.69
CA PRO A 102 4.86 -1.79 7.75
C PRO A 102 6.23 -2.32 8.15
N LEU A 103 7.31 -1.78 7.57
CA LEU A 103 8.69 -2.14 7.92
C LEU A 103 8.97 -1.87 9.41
N ALA A 104 8.60 -0.68 9.91
CA ALA A 104 8.75 -0.31 11.31
C ALA A 104 7.93 -1.20 12.26
N ALA A 105 6.68 -1.50 11.92
CA ALA A 105 5.84 -2.44 12.68
C ALA A 105 6.47 -3.83 12.77
N GLY A 106 7.13 -4.27 11.70
CA GLY A 106 7.87 -5.52 11.64
C GLY A 106 9.07 -5.49 12.59
N TRP A 107 9.83 -4.40 12.54
CA TRP A 107 10.99 -4.18 13.40
C TRP A 107 10.61 -4.20 14.89
N LEU A 108 9.46 -3.61 15.24
CA LEU A 108 8.87 -3.62 16.58
C LEU A 108 8.20 -4.95 16.95
N ARG A 109 8.16 -5.92 16.03
CA ARG A 109 7.58 -7.27 16.21
C ARG A 109 6.10 -7.23 16.62
N LEU A 110 5.35 -6.27 16.10
CA LEU A 110 3.90 -6.18 16.31
C LEU A 110 3.17 -7.46 15.82
N PRO A 111 1.97 -7.76 16.35
CA PRO A 111 1.20 -8.93 15.95
C PRO A 111 0.82 -8.83 14.46
N VAL A 112 1.22 -9.84 13.68
CA VAL A 112 1.16 -9.81 12.21
C VAL A 112 -0.26 -9.66 11.70
N LEU A 113 -1.22 -10.41 12.25
CA LEU A 113 -2.59 -10.43 11.73
C LEU A 113 -3.30 -9.06 11.86
N PRO A 114 -3.29 -8.39 13.03
CA PRO A 114 -3.75 -7.01 13.14
C PRO A 114 -3.04 -6.05 12.18
N CYS A 115 -1.72 -6.22 11.99
CA CYS A 115 -0.98 -5.38 11.05
C CYS A 115 -1.48 -5.53 9.63
N LEU A 116 -1.67 -6.77 9.16
CA LEU A 116 -2.19 -7.03 7.81
C LEU A 116 -3.59 -6.45 7.61
N ALA A 117 -4.48 -6.57 8.61
CA ALA A 117 -5.81 -6.00 8.53
C ALA A 117 -5.78 -4.48 8.35
N TRP A 118 -5.00 -3.77 9.17
CA TRP A 118 -4.90 -2.31 9.10
C TRP A 118 -4.15 -1.81 7.86
N ILE A 119 -3.16 -2.57 7.37
CA ILE A 119 -2.51 -2.33 6.09
C ILE A 119 -3.55 -2.39 4.97
N CYS A 120 -4.32 -3.47 4.88
CA CYS A 120 -5.35 -3.62 3.85
C CYS A 120 -6.35 -2.45 3.86
N VAL A 121 -6.81 -2.05 5.06
CA VAL A 121 -7.70 -0.88 5.22
C VAL A 121 -7.03 0.38 4.68
N GLY A 122 -5.79 0.68 5.09
CA GLY A 122 -5.06 1.85 4.61
C GLY A 122 -4.87 1.85 3.08
N LYS A 123 -4.48 0.72 2.50
CA LYS A 123 -4.26 0.61 1.04
C LYS A 123 -5.56 0.77 0.26
N PHE A 124 -6.64 0.16 0.74
CA PHE A 124 -7.97 0.37 0.16
C PHE A 124 -8.37 1.84 0.19
N LEU A 125 -8.21 2.51 1.33
CA LEU A 125 -8.55 3.94 1.48
C LEU A 125 -7.77 4.83 0.49
N ARG A 126 -6.47 4.58 0.29
CA ARG A 126 -5.64 5.31 -0.69
C ARG A 126 -6.22 5.20 -2.09
N TYR A 127 -6.47 3.98 -2.55
CA TYR A 127 -6.93 3.75 -3.92
C TYR A 127 -8.40 4.14 -4.12
N ALA A 128 -9.24 4.03 -3.10
CA ALA A 128 -10.61 4.55 -3.11
C ALA A 128 -10.65 6.07 -3.24
N ALA A 129 -9.78 6.79 -2.52
CA ALA A 129 -9.69 8.25 -2.64
C ALA A 129 -9.28 8.68 -4.06
N ILE A 130 -8.29 7.99 -4.65
CA ILE A 130 -7.85 8.25 -6.03
C ILE A 130 -8.95 7.90 -7.03
N GLY A 131 -9.55 6.73 -6.90
CA GLY A 131 -10.63 6.28 -7.76
C GLY A 131 -11.83 7.23 -7.72
N LEU A 132 -12.20 7.72 -6.53
CA LEU A 132 -13.23 8.73 -6.37
C LEU A 132 -12.84 10.05 -7.03
N ALA A 133 -11.61 10.53 -6.85
CA ALA A 133 -11.13 11.75 -7.48
C ALA A 133 -11.18 11.67 -9.01
N MET A 134 -10.87 10.51 -9.59
CA MET A 134 -10.94 10.25 -11.03
C MET A 134 -12.37 10.26 -11.58
N ARG A 135 -13.42 10.20 -10.75
CA ARG A 135 -14.81 10.34 -11.24
C ARG A 135 -15.19 11.80 -11.53
N PHE A 136 -14.36 12.75 -11.11
CA PHE A 136 -14.59 14.19 -11.27
C PHE A 136 -13.66 14.84 -12.31
N VAL A 137 -12.82 14.05 -12.99
CA VAL A 137 -11.91 14.47 -14.05
C VAL A 137 -12.38 13.87 -15.36
#